data_AF-A0A939HR14-F1
#
_entry.id   AF-A0A939HR14-F1
#
_cell.length_a   1.000
_cell.length_b   1.000
_cell.length_c   1.000
_cell.angle_alpha   90.00
_cell.angle_beta   90.00
_cell.angle_gamma   90.00
#
_symmetry.space_group_name_H-M   'P 1'
#
loop_
_entity.id
_entity.type
_entity.pdbx_description
1 polymer ?
#
loop_
_entity_poly.entity_id
_entity_poly.type
_entity_poly.pdbx_seq_one_letter_code
_entity_poly.pdbx_strand_id
1 'polypeptide(L)'
;MNRLIYENSVSHRGHLIVPFVFGMADGYSIYSYKLVSDLGHKGKFHKSENPAGIYSGGIASLIEIAKEHLDRHTDVLSQVDYFKSRYTYRHNLIIIYQQCGKYFYDHYPPDSLRNIAAPKLFPSEQACINWIKQGLDRPSATSTIS
;
A
#
# COMPACT_ATOMS: atom_id res chain seq x y z
N MET A 1 -6.58 -2.37 -16.40
CA MET A 1 -5.84 -1.20 -15.87
C MET A 1 -5.87 -1.34 -14.36
N ASN A 2 -4.98 -2.17 -13.79
CA ASN A 2 -5.20 -2.77 -12.45
C ASN A 2 -4.16 -2.31 -11.42
N ARG A 3 -3.49 -1.17 -11.67
CA ARG A 3 -2.40 -0.71 -10.81
C ARG A 3 -2.92 0.03 -9.58
N LEU A 4 -2.39 -0.34 -8.43
CA LEU A 4 -2.48 0.38 -7.17
C LEU A 4 -1.51 1.58 -7.20
N ILE A 5 -2.01 2.76 -6.88
CA ILE A 5 -1.30 4.05 -7.00
C ILE A 5 -0.64 4.38 -5.66
N TYR A 6 0.40 3.63 -5.31
CA TYR A 6 1.06 3.73 -4.01
C TYR A 6 1.73 5.09 -3.76
N GLU A 7 2.15 5.79 -4.81
CA GLU A 7 2.71 7.14 -4.70
C GLU A 7 1.72 8.18 -4.14
N ASN A 8 0.41 7.90 -4.23
CA ASN A 8 -0.66 8.72 -3.69
C ASN A 8 -1.27 8.12 -2.41
N SER A 9 -0.65 7.09 -1.83
CA SER A 9 -1.15 6.47 -0.61
C SER A 9 -1.00 7.37 0.61
N VAL A 10 -2.00 7.34 1.50
CA VAL A 10 -2.06 8.15 2.72
C VAL A 10 -2.35 7.27 3.92
N SER A 11 -1.56 7.44 4.99
CA SER A 11 -1.83 6.80 6.28
C SER A 11 -2.87 7.62 7.05
N HIS A 12 -3.89 6.97 7.59
CA HIS A 12 -4.89 7.56 8.47
C HIS A 12 -5.46 6.51 9.41
N ARG A 13 -5.54 6.81 10.72
CA ARG A 13 -6.18 5.94 11.73
C ARG A 13 -5.74 4.47 11.67
N GLY A 14 -4.43 4.22 11.56
CA GLY A 14 -3.88 2.85 11.49
C GLY A 14 -4.14 2.12 10.18
N HIS A 15 -4.55 2.84 9.13
CA HIS A 15 -4.79 2.29 7.80
C HIS A 15 -4.01 3.04 6.73
N LEU A 16 -3.48 2.31 5.75
CA LEU A 16 -3.00 2.88 4.51
C LEU A 16 -4.12 2.88 3.48
N ILE A 17 -4.50 4.07 3.04
CA ILE A 17 -5.43 4.29 1.93
C ILE A 17 -4.64 4.19 0.64
N VAL A 18 -5.00 3.24 -0.23
CA VAL A 18 -4.32 2.95 -1.49
C VAL A 18 -5.27 3.21 -2.67
N PRO A 19 -5.12 4.34 -3.38
CA PRO A 19 -5.95 4.65 -4.55
C PRO A 19 -5.69 3.71 -5.73
N PHE A 20 -6.69 3.54 -6.57
CA PHE A 20 -6.57 2.90 -7.89
C PHE A 20 -7.65 3.43 -8.85
N VAL A 21 -7.45 3.22 -10.15
CA VAL A 21 -8.48 3.55 -11.15
C VAL A 21 -9.46 2.39 -11.24
N PHE A 22 -10.72 2.66 -10.90
CA PHE A 22 -11.82 1.69 -11.00
C PHE A 22 -12.33 1.56 -12.44
N GLY A 23 -12.44 2.69 -13.14
CA GLY A 23 -12.95 2.74 -14.50
C GLY A 23 -12.71 4.08 -15.17
N MET A 24 -13.25 4.24 -16.37
CA MET A 24 -13.21 5.47 -17.15
C MET A 24 -14.64 5.78 -17.64
N ALA A 25 -15.05 7.04 -17.58
CA ALA A 25 -16.30 7.54 -18.15
C ALA A 25 -16.00 8.84 -18.93
N ASP A 26 -16.41 8.90 -20.19
CA ASP A 26 -16.16 10.04 -21.10
C ASP A 26 -14.70 10.53 -21.13
N GLY A 27 -13.74 9.59 -21.01
CA GLY A 27 -12.31 9.88 -20.98
C GLY A 27 -11.77 10.32 -19.62
N TYR A 28 -12.61 10.46 -18.61
CA TYR A 28 -12.23 10.79 -17.24
C TYR A 28 -12.09 9.54 -16.38
N SER A 29 -11.02 9.47 -15.58
CA SER A 29 -10.82 8.37 -14.64
C SER A 29 -11.77 8.45 -13.45
N ILE A 30 -12.35 7.31 -13.10
CA ILE A 30 -13.09 7.09 -11.86
C ILE A 30 -12.18 6.34 -10.91
N TYR A 31 -11.94 6.92 -9.74
CA TYR A 31 -11.06 6.38 -8.71
C TYR A 31 -11.85 5.65 -7.62
N SER A 32 -11.21 4.62 -7.08
CA SER A 32 -11.61 3.85 -5.90
C SER A 32 -10.38 3.60 -5.03
N TYR A 33 -10.54 3.03 -3.83
CA TYR A 33 -9.44 2.77 -2.91
C TYR A 33 -9.52 1.39 -2.28
N LYS A 34 -8.35 0.89 -1.86
CA LYS A 34 -8.23 -0.24 -0.94
C LYS A 34 -7.61 0.23 0.37
N LEU A 35 -7.84 -0.51 1.45
CA LEU A 35 -7.25 -0.24 2.75
C LEU A 35 -6.26 -1.34 3.15
N VAL A 36 -5.15 -0.98 3.77
CA VAL A 36 -4.27 -1.92 4.49
C VAL A 36 -4.29 -1.51 5.96
N SER A 37 -4.79 -2.38 6.85
CA SER A 37 -4.77 -2.13 8.30
C SER A 37 -3.44 -2.57 8.92
N ASP A 38 -2.93 -1.80 9.88
CA ASP A 38 -1.77 -2.12 10.71
C ASP A 38 -1.98 -3.36 11.60
N LEU A 39 -3.23 -3.67 11.95
CA LEU A 39 -3.63 -4.90 12.66
C LEU A 39 -3.55 -6.16 11.78
N GLY A 40 -3.17 -6.01 10.51
CA GLY A 40 -3.14 -7.12 9.57
C GLY A 40 -4.51 -7.77 9.42
N HIS A 41 -4.56 -9.08 9.23
CA HIS A 41 -5.81 -9.86 9.09
C HIS A 41 -6.79 -9.76 10.26
N LYS A 42 -6.37 -9.18 11.40
CA LYS A 42 -7.23 -8.97 12.57
C LYS A 42 -8.03 -7.66 12.49
N GLY A 43 -7.61 -6.72 11.63
CA GLY A 43 -8.29 -5.44 11.45
C GLY A 43 -9.48 -5.55 10.50
N LYS A 44 -10.60 -4.92 10.86
CA LYS A 44 -11.88 -4.94 10.14
C LYS A 44 -11.77 -4.61 8.65
N PHE A 45 -10.88 -3.69 8.30
CA PHE A 45 -10.73 -3.20 6.92
C PHE A 45 -9.42 -3.64 6.25
N HIS A 46 -8.77 -4.68 6.76
CA HIS A 46 -7.54 -5.14 6.14
C HIS A 46 -7.79 -5.72 4.74
N LYS A 47 -7.20 -5.07 3.73
CA LYS A 47 -7.33 -5.39 2.29
C LYS A 47 -8.76 -5.24 1.74
N SER A 48 -9.64 -4.55 2.46
CA SER A 48 -10.99 -4.24 1.96
C SER A 48 -10.92 -3.25 0.80
N GLU A 49 -11.76 -3.44 -0.20
CA GLU A 49 -11.95 -2.51 -1.30
C GLU A 49 -13.16 -1.62 -1.02
N ASN A 50 -12.96 -0.30 -1.08
CA ASN A 50 -13.97 0.74 -0.96
C ASN A 50 -15.10 0.46 0.05
N PRO A 51 -14.81 0.32 1.36
CA PRO A 51 -15.84 0.06 2.35
C PRO A 51 -16.87 1.20 2.50
N ALA A 52 -16.58 2.40 1.99
CA ALA A 52 -17.58 3.48 1.90
C ALA A 52 -18.56 3.30 0.73
N GLY A 53 -18.19 2.54 -0.30
CA GLY A 53 -18.97 2.37 -1.53
C GLY A 53 -19.05 3.64 -2.40
N ILE A 54 -18.18 4.63 -2.18
CA ILE A 54 -18.20 5.91 -2.88
C ILE A 54 -16.97 6.03 -3.78
N TYR A 55 -17.19 6.47 -5.02
CA TYR A 55 -16.17 6.67 -6.03
C TYR A 55 -15.92 8.17 -6.25
N SER A 56 -14.78 8.53 -6.83
CA SER A 56 -14.46 9.94 -7.08
C SER A 56 -13.77 10.18 -8.42
N GLY A 57 -13.98 11.34 -9.03
CA GLY A 57 -13.24 11.77 -10.23
C GLY A 57 -11.81 12.25 -9.94
N GLY A 58 -11.43 12.35 -8.66
CA GLY A 58 -10.10 12.80 -8.24
C GLY A 58 -9.57 12.01 -7.05
N ILE A 59 -8.24 11.83 -7.02
CA ILE A 59 -7.56 11.13 -5.92
C ILE A 59 -7.68 11.90 -4.60
N ALA A 60 -7.57 13.23 -4.60
CA ALA A 60 -7.64 14.01 -3.37
C ALA A 60 -9.00 13.85 -2.67
N SER A 61 -10.10 14.01 -3.41
CA SER A 61 -11.46 13.80 -2.90
C SER A 61 -11.73 12.36 -2.48
N LEU A 62 -11.16 11.38 -3.20
CA LEU A 62 -11.21 9.97 -2.78
C LEU A 62 -10.56 9.74 -1.42
N ILE A 63 -9.39 10.34 -1.18
CA ILE A 63 -8.69 10.23 0.12
C ILE A 63 -9.56 10.80 1.24
N GLU A 64 -10.21 11.94 1.04
CA GLU A 64 -11.08 12.53 2.07
C GLU A 64 -12.29 11.63 2.37
N ILE A 65 -12.93 11.05 1.35
CA ILE A 65 -14.00 10.04 1.54
C ILE A 65 -13.51 8.87 2.40
N ALA A 66 -12.33 8.33 2.10
CA ALA A 66 -11.76 7.21 2.85
C ALA A 66 -11.42 7.60 4.29
N LYS A 67 -10.89 8.80 4.53
CA LYS A 67 -10.61 9.32 5.87
C LYS A 67 -11.88 9.45 6.70
N GLU A 68 -12.92 10.09 6.15
CA GLU A 68 -14.21 10.24 6.83
C GLU A 68 -14.82 8.89 7.21
N HIS A 69 -14.71 7.88 6.33
CA HIS A 69 -15.16 6.53 6.63
C HIS A 69 -14.39 5.93 7.80
N LEU A 70 -13.06 6.03 7.78
CA LEU A 70 -12.19 5.51 8.84
C LEU A 70 -12.42 6.20 10.18
N ASP A 71 -12.60 7.52 10.19
CA ASP A 71 -12.86 8.29 11.43
C ASP A 71 -14.12 7.82 12.16
N ARG A 72 -15.12 7.26 11.44
CA ARG A 72 -16.38 6.78 12.00
C ARG A 72 -16.38 5.29 12.34
N HIS A 73 -15.55 4.47 11.68
CA HIS A 73 -15.72 3.01 11.68
C HIS A 73 -14.47 2.20 12.01
N THR A 74 -13.30 2.83 12.17
CA THR A 74 -12.04 2.14 12.47
C THR A 74 -12.10 1.40 13.81
N ASP A 75 -11.48 0.23 13.85
CA ASP A 75 -11.24 -0.58 15.04
C ASP A 75 -9.81 -0.39 15.59
N VAL A 76 -8.98 0.38 14.90
CA VAL A 76 -7.61 0.66 15.33
C VAL A 76 -7.58 1.77 16.37
N LEU A 77 -7.12 1.42 17.57
CA LEU A 77 -6.97 2.34 18.70
C LEU A 77 -5.56 2.94 18.79
N SER A 78 -4.59 2.35 18.10
CA SER A 78 -3.19 2.79 18.12
C SER A 78 -3.03 4.14 17.45
N GLN A 79 -2.19 5.01 18.04
CA GLN A 79 -1.76 6.28 17.44
C GLN A 79 -0.42 6.17 16.71
N VAL A 80 0.23 4.99 16.75
CA VAL A 80 1.50 4.77 16.07
C VAL A 80 1.26 4.63 14.57
N ASP A 81 1.89 5.48 13.76
CA ASP A 81 1.83 5.37 12.31
C ASP A 81 2.74 4.24 11.80
N TYR A 82 2.19 3.04 11.70
CA TYR A 82 2.86 1.86 11.12
C TYR A 82 3.36 2.12 9.67
N PHE A 83 2.70 3.01 8.94
CA PHE A 83 3.00 3.30 7.53
C PHE A 83 3.93 4.50 7.33
N LYS A 84 4.53 5.02 8.41
CA LYS A 84 5.44 6.16 8.38
C LYS A 84 6.64 5.92 7.46
N SER A 85 7.27 4.74 7.56
CA SER A 85 8.40 4.32 6.73
C SER A 85 7.95 3.53 5.50
N ARG A 86 7.03 4.13 4.73
CA ARG A 86 6.59 3.58 3.43
C ARG A 86 7.36 4.22 2.27
N TYR A 87 7.65 3.40 1.26
CA TYR A 87 8.40 3.77 0.07
C TYR A 87 7.70 3.22 -1.16
N THR A 88 7.75 3.97 -2.27
CA THR A 88 7.34 3.48 -3.58
C THR A 88 8.58 3.33 -4.47
N TYR A 89 8.77 2.15 -5.06
CA TYR A 89 9.87 1.90 -6.00
C TYR A 89 9.43 0.99 -7.14
N ARG A 90 9.63 1.42 -8.40
CA ARG A 90 9.12 0.72 -9.60
C ARG A 90 7.66 0.28 -9.45
N HIS A 91 6.82 1.18 -8.95
CA HIS A 91 5.40 0.96 -8.65
C HIS A 91 5.08 -0.11 -7.57
N ASN A 92 6.07 -0.61 -6.84
CA ASN A 92 5.87 -1.49 -5.68
C ASN A 92 5.79 -0.63 -4.41
N LEU A 93 4.98 -1.08 -3.45
CA LEU A 93 4.96 -0.51 -2.10
C LEU A 93 5.84 -1.34 -1.18
N ILE A 94 6.76 -0.65 -0.51
CA ILE A 94 7.63 -1.21 0.52
C ILE A 94 7.31 -0.49 1.83
N ILE A 95 7.01 -1.24 2.89
CA ILE A 95 6.81 -0.67 4.23
C ILE A 95 7.87 -1.27 5.12
N ILE A 96 8.72 -0.44 5.73
CA ILE A 96 9.77 -0.88 6.62
C ILE A 96 9.34 -0.61 8.06
N TYR A 97 9.58 -1.57 8.95
CA TYR A 97 9.36 -1.40 10.38
C TYR A 97 10.50 -2.00 11.18
N GLN A 98 10.71 -1.45 12.38
CA GLN A 98 11.75 -1.86 13.29
C GLN A 98 11.14 -2.56 14.50
N GLN A 99 11.66 -3.72 14.84
CA GLN A 99 11.31 -4.44 16.07
C GLN A 99 12.58 -5.01 16.70
N CYS A 100 12.78 -4.78 17.99
CA CYS A 100 13.94 -5.27 18.76
C CYS A 100 15.30 -4.96 18.09
N GLY A 101 15.46 -3.77 17.51
CA GLY A 101 16.70 -3.38 16.83
C GLY A 101 16.93 -4.03 15.47
N LYS A 102 15.99 -4.82 14.95
CA LYS A 102 16.02 -5.44 13.62
C LYS A 102 15.01 -4.78 12.70
N TYR A 103 15.32 -4.74 11.42
CA TYR A 103 14.46 -4.18 10.39
C TYR A 103 13.83 -5.28 9.56
N PHE A 104 12.53 -5.10 9.32
CA PHE A 104 11.65 -5.96 8.54
C PHE A 104 11.02 -5.12 7.44
N TYR A 105 10.43 -5.78 6.46
CA TYR A 105 9.66 -5.10 5.44
C TYR A 105 8.46 -5.92 4.99
N ASP A 106 7.42 -5.21 4.62
CA ASP A 106 6.38 -5.72 3.73
C ASP A 106 6.68 -5.25 2.30
N HIS A 107 6.31 -6.07 1.32
CA HIS A 107 6.46 -5.77 -0.09
C HIS A 107 5.19 -6.14 -0.84
N TYR A 108 4.52 -5.14 -1.41
CA TYR A 108 3.30 -5.28 -2.18
C TYR A 108 3.56 -4.95 -3.67
N PRO A 109 3.27 -5.88 -4.59
CA PRO A 109 3.38 -5.65 -6.04
C PRO A 109 2.43 -4.55 -6.54
N PRO A 110 2.66 -4.00 -7.74
CA PRO A 110 1.86 -2.91 -8.29
C PRO A 110 0.38 -3.22 -8.48
N ASP A 111 0.00 -4.48 -8.58
CA ASP A 111 -1.33 -4.97 -8.96
C ASP A 111 -2.08 -5.69 -7.83
N SER A 112 -1.44 -5.90 -6.67
CA SER A 112 -2.05 -6.65 -5.57
C SER A 112 -1.57 -6.22 -4.20
N LEU A 113 -2.47 -6.29 -3.22
CA LEU A 113 -2.14 -6.16 -1.79
C LEU A 113 -1.69 -7.51 -1.20
N ARG A 114 -1.02 -8.36 -1.98
CA ARG A 114 -0.39 -9.58 -1.48
C ARG A 114 1.03 -9.25 -1.05
N ASN A 115 1.33 -9.45 0.23
CA ASN A 115 2.70 -9.29 0.72
C ASN A 115 3.55 -10.45 0.17
N ILE A 116 4.61 -10.11 -0.56
CA ILE A 116 5.57 -11.05 -1.15
C ILE A 116 6.97 -10.94 -0.51
N ALA A 117 7.09 -10.24 0.61
CA ALA A 117 8.34 -10.11 1.33
C ALA A 117 8.93 -11.48 1.69
N ALA A 118 10.19 -11.69 1.34
CA ALA A 118 10.96 -12.81 1.84
C ALA A 118 11.25 -12.62 3.34
N PRO A 119 11.21 -13.70 4.16
CA PRO A 119 11.50 -13.63 5.58
C PRO A 119 12.98 -13.34 5.83
N LYS A 120 13.34 -12.06 5.86
CA LYS A 120 14.71 -11.58 6.01
C LYS A 120 14.79 -10.42 6.99
N LEU A 121 15.80 -10.49 7.86
CA LEU A 121 16.12 -9.44 8.84
C LEU A 121 17.28 -8.59 8.33
N PHE A 122 17.20 -7.29 8.59
CA PHE A 122 18.25 -6.35 8.23
C PHE A 122 18.81 -5.62 9.45
N PRO A 123 20.11 -5.28 9.45
CA PRO A 123 20.74 -4.51 10.51
C PRO A 123 20.39 -3.03 10.46
N SER A 124 19.91 -2.52 9.33
CA SER A 124 19.49 -1.13 9.14
C SER A 124 18.40 -1.01 8.07
N GLU A 125 17.63 0.08 8.11
CA GLU A 125 16.67 0.46 7.07
C GLU A 125 17.35 0.56 5.70
N GLN A 126 18.54 1.19 5.64
CA GLN A 126 19.30 1.33 4.39
C GLN A 126 19.70 -0.02 3.79
N ALA A 127 20.13 -0.98 4.63
CA ALA A 127 20.48 -2.32 4.17
C ALA A 127 19.25 -3.06 3.60
N CYS A 128 18.08 -2.86 4.22
CA CYS A 128 16.81 -3.38 3.71
C CYS A 128 16.47 -2.79 2.34
N ILE A 129 16.47 -1.46 2.22
CA ILE A 129 16.17 -0.75 0.97
C ILE A 129 17.12 -1.19 -0.16
N ASN A 130 18.42 -1.27 0.11
CA ASN A 130 19.41 -1.65 -0.90
C ASN A 130 19.16 -3.07 -1.43
N TRP A 131 18.85 -4.02 -0.54
CA TRP A 131 18.57 -5.40 -0.92
C TRP A 131 17.29 -5.51 -1.77
N ILE A 132 16.23 -4.77 -1.41
CA ILE A 132 14.97 -4.74 -2.16
C ILE A 132 15.20 -4.17 -3.56
N LYS A 133 15.90 -3.03 -3.66
CA LYS A 133 16.24 -2.42 -4.96
C LYS A 133 17.02 -3.38 -5.85
N GLN A 134 18.06 -4.03 -5.31
CA GLN A 134 18.81 -5.05 -6.05
C GLN A 134 17.95 -6.21 -6.54
N GLY A 135 16.91 -6.60 -5.79
CA GLY A 135 15.96 -7.61 -6.23
C GLY A 135 15.07 -7.11 -7.37
N LEU A 136 14.55 -5.89 -7.25
CA LEU A 136 13.66 -5.26 -8.23
C LEU A 136 14.38 -4.79 -9.50
N ASP A 137 15.67 -4.51 -9.43
CA ASP A 137 16.48 -4.04 -10.57
C ASP A 137 17.01 -5.18 -11.44
N ARG A 138 17.00 -6.42 -10.94
CA ARG A 138 17.32 -7.58 -11.76
C ARG A 138 16.32 -7.66 -12.92
N PRO A 139 16.79 -7.74 -14.17
CA PRO A 139 15.92 -8.05 -15.29
C PRO A 139 15.15 -9.32 -14.97
N SER A 140 13.82 -9.25 -15.00
CA SER A 140 12.98 -10.43 -14.98
C SER A 140 13.45 -11.33 -16.12
N ALA A 141 13.96 -12.52 -15.80
CA ALA A 141 14.34 -13.53 -16.77
C ALA A 141 13.07 -14.12 -17.42
N THR A 142 12.30 -13.28 -18.11
CA THR A 142 11.09 -13.64 -18.87
C THR A 142 10.75 -12.51 -19.82
N SER A 143 11.53 -12.37 -20.89
CA SER A 143 11.15 -11.70 -22.13
C SER A 143 12.03 -12.25 -23.25
N THR A 144 11.93 -13.56 -23.45
CA THR A 144 12.31 -14.22 -24.69
C THR A 144 11.20 -15.22 -24.98
N ILE A 145 10.87 -15.39 -26.26
CA ILE A 145 9.66 -15.99 -26.84
C ILE A 145 8.56 -14.92 -26.96
N SER A 146 8.26 -14.35 -28.12
CA SER A 146 8.51 -14.71 -29.53
C SER A 146 8.42 -13.46 -30.40
#